data_AF-A0A4P9YPT5-F1
#
_entry.id   AF-A0A4P9YPT5-F1
#
_cell.length_a   1.000
_cell.length_b   1.000
_cell.length_c   1.000
_cell.angle_alpha   90.00
_cell.angle_beta   90.00
_cell.angle_gamma   90.00
#
_symmetry.space_group_name_H-M   'P 1'
#
loop_
_entity.id
_entity.type
_entity.pdbx_description
1 polymer ?
#
loop_
_entity_poly.entity_id
_entity_poly.type
_entity_poly.pdbx_seq_one_letter_code
_entity_poly.pdbx_strand_id
1 'polypeptide(L)' 'QDKQLSMLMDILQCAKSQEVLSIIKGLTSSHHDTLMKFIYNGMARPEIYQPPLLLLWHEKIVEHTGLGTIIRVLTDKHSV' A
#
# COMPACT_ATOMS: atom_id res chain seq x y z
N GLN A 1 -5.37 -7.15 13.40
CA GLN A 1 -4.35 -6.90 12.38
C GLN A 1 -4.60 -7.72 11.12
N ASP A 2 -4.55 -9.05 11.15
CA ASP A 2 -4.74 -9.86 9.93
C ASP A 2 -6.10 -9.66 9.23
N LYS A 3 -7.18 -9.45 10.00
CA LYS A 3 -8.50 -9.14 9.42
C LYS A 3 -8.52 -7.83 8.62
N GLN A 4 -7.81 -6.80 9.10
CA GLN A 4 -7.73 -5.51 8.41
C GLN A 4 -6.84 -5.60 7.17
N LEU A 5 -5.72 -6.32 7.27
CA LEU A 5 -4.85 -6.62 6.14
C LEU A 5 -5.62 -7.35 5.04
N SER A 6 -6.30 -8.45 5.37
CA SER A 6 -7.10 -9.22 4.40
C SER A 6 -8.13 -8.34 3.69
N MET A 7 -8.92 -7.58 4.46
CA MET A 7 -9.95 -6.70 3.89
C MET A 7 -9.35 -5.65 2.96
N LEU A 8 -8.20 -5.06 3.33
CA LEU A 8 -7.55 -4.09 2.46
C LEU A 8 -7.01 -4.75 1.19
N MET A 9 -6.40 -5.93 1.29
CA MET A 9 -5.89 -6.67 0.13
C MET A 9 -7.00 -7.01 -0.87
N ASP A 10 -8.18 -7.40 -0.38
CA ASP A 10 -9.36 -7.63 -1.21
C ASP A 10 -9.76 -6.35 -1.98
N ILE A 11 -9.77 -5.20 -1.29
CA ILE A 11 -10.07 -3.89 -1.91
C ILE A 11 -9.02 -3.53 -2.98
N LEU A 12 -7.74 -3.72 -2.69
CA LEU A 12 -6.66 -3.42 -3.64
C LEU A 12 -6.73 -4.30 -4.90
N GLN A 13 -7.26 -5.53 -4.78
CA GLN A 13 -7.45 -6.47 -5.89
C GLN A 13 -8.64 -6.12 -6.78
N CYS A 14 -9.67 -5.47 -6.23
CA CYS A 14 -10.83 -5.02 -7.01
C CYS A 14 -10.54 -3.79 -7.87
N ALA A 15 -9.52 -3.00 -7.53
CA ALA A 15 -9.20 -1.77 -8.25
C ALA A 15 -8.54 -2.05 -9.61
N LYS A 16 -8.98 -1.33 -10.66
CA LYS A 16 -8.32 -1.39 -11.97
C LYS A 16 -7.07 -0.53 -11.96
N SER A 17 -6.02 -0.94 -12.69
CA SER A 17 -4.75 -0.19 -12.77
C SER A 17 -4.91 1.28 -13.15
N GLN A 18 -5.91 1.62 -13.97
CA GLN A 18 -6.21 3.00 -14.39
C GLN A 18 -6.79 3.87 -13.26
N GLU A 19 -7.42 3.24 -12.26
CA GLU A 19 -8.10 3.93 -11.15
C GLU A 19 -7.16 4.15 -9.95
N VAL A 20 -6.09 3.35 -9.84
CA VAL A 20 -5.13 3.36 -8.73
C VAL A 20 -4.63 4.77 -8.40
N LEU A 21 -4.17 5.52 -9.41
CA LEU A 21 -3.64 6.88 -9.19
C LEU A 21 -4.74 7.86 -8.72
N SER A 22 -5.97 7.70 -9.20
CA SER A 22 -7.11 8.52 -8.77
C SER A 22 -7.44 8.26 -7.30
N ILE A 23 -7.45 6.98 -6.91
CA ILE A 23 -7.65 6.57 -5.51
C ILE A 23 -6.57 7.17 -4.62
N ILE A 24 -5.29 7.06 -5.00
CA ILE A 24 -4.16 7.60 -4.22
C ILE A 24 -4.28 9.12 -4.04
N LYS A 25 -4.66 9.85 -5.08
CA LYS A 25 -4.86 11.32 -5.01
C LYS A 25 -6.01 11.73 -4.09
N GLY A 26 -6.98 10.85 -3.86
CA GLY A 26 -8.07 11.06 -2.90
C GLY A 26 -7.69 10.82 -1.44
N LEU A 27 -6.51 10.26 -1.17
CA LEU A 27 -6.03 9.96 0.18
C LEU A 27 -5.23 11.13 0.79
N THR A 28 -5.25 11.22 2.11
CA THR A 28 -4.38 12.16 2.85
C THR A 28 -2.97 11.60 3.00
N SER A 29 -2.00 12.46 3.32
CA SER A 29 -0.60 12.04 3.52
C SER A 29 -0.43 10.94 4.58
N SER A 30 -1.22 10.96 5.65
CA SER A 30 -1.18 9.90 6.68
C SER A 30 -1.70 8.56 6.16
N HIS A 31 -2.68 8.59 5.25
CA HIS A 31 -3.22 7.39 4.63
C HIS A 31 -2.25 6.79 3.60
N HIS A 32 -1.43 7.60 2.92
CA HIS A 32 -0.36 7.09 2.05
C HIS A 32 0.66 6.26 2.83
N ASP A 33 1.12 6.77 3.98
CA ASP A 33 2.06 6.04 4.84
C ASP A 33 1.43 4.75 5.37
N THR A 34 0.17 4.81 5.80
CA THR A 34 -0.57 3.64 6.29
C THR A 34 -0.75 2.58 5.20
N LEU A 35 -1.13 2.99 3.99
CA LEU A 35 -1.27 2.10 2.84
C LEU A 35 0.06 1.44 2.48
N MET A 36 1.16 2.22 2.49
CA MET A 36 2.51 1.69 2.22
C MET A 36 2.93 0.64 3.25
N LYS A 37 2.59 0.79 4.54
CA LYS A 37 2.83 -0.26 5.55
C LYS A 37 2.09 -1.55 5.23
N PHE A 38 0.81 -1.45 4.87
CA PHE A 38 0.04 -2.64 4.49
C PHE A 38 0.57 -3.31 3.23
N ILE A 39 1.03 -2.54 2.25
CA ILE A 39 1.68 -3.06 1.04
C ILE A 39 2.92 -3.88 1.40
N TYR A 40 3.82 -3.35 2.24
CA TYR A 40 4.99 -4.12 2.68
C TYR A 40 4.62 -5.36 3.51
N ASN A 41 3.57 -5.28 4.35
CA ASN A 41 3.07 -6.44 5.08
C ASN A 41 2.53 -7.52 4.11
N GLY A 42 1.79 -7.11 3.07
CA GLY A 42 1.31 -8.01 2.03
C GLY A 42 2.43 -8.64 1.21
N MET A 43 3.45 -7.86 0.83
CA MET A 43 4.61 -8.35 0.09
C MET A 43 5.45 -9.35 0.90
N ALA A 44 5.40 -9.28 2.24
CA ALA A 44 6.05 -10.26 3.11
C ALA A 44 5.32 -11.64 3.13
N ARG A 45 4.13 -11.74 2.52
CA ARG A 45 3.30 -12.96 2.44
C ARG A 45 2.95 -13.29 0.99
N PRO A 46 3.94 -13.55 0.11
CA PRO A 46 3.72 -13.79 -1.32
C PRO A 46 2.90 -15.06 -1.60
N GLU A 47 2.77 -15.96 -0.62
CA GLU A 47 1.94 -17.16 -0.69
C GLU A 47 0.43 -16.89 -0.55
N ILE A 48 0.06 -15.73 0.02
CA ILE A 48 -1.35 -15.33 0.23
C ILE A 48 -1.74 -14.21 -0.73
N TYR A 49 -0.86 -13.22 -0.92
CA TYR A 49 -1.16 -12.01 -1.69
C TYR A 49 -0.34 -11.93 -2.96
N GLN A 50 -0.88 -11.30 -3.99
CA GLN A 50 -0.28 -11.22 -5.32
C GLN A 50 0.81 -10.13 -5.38
N PRO A 51 2.12 -10.47 -5.38
CA PRO A 51 3.17 -9.47 -5.33
C PRO A 51 3.19 -8.48 -6.52
N PRO A 52 2.90 -8.90 -7.77
CA PRO A 52 2.84 -7.96 -8.90
C PRO A 52 1.82 -6.83 -8.73
N LEU A 53 0.66 -7.13 -8.17
CA LEU A 53 -0.37 -6.13 -7.89
C LEU A 53 0.13 -5.14 -6.82
N LEU A 54 0.76 -5.64 -5.77
CA LEU A 54 1.31 -4.79 -4.70
C LEU A 54 2.45 -3.89 -5.20
N LEU A 55 3.25 -4.37 -6.15
CA LEU A 55 4.29 -3.56 -6.81
C LEU A 55 3.69 -2.42 -7.65
N LEU A 56 2.57 -2.66 -8.35
CA LEU A 56 1.85 -1.61 -9.06
C LEU A 56 1.36 -0.52 -8.10
N TRP A 57 0.77 -0.91 -6.98
CA TRP A 57 0.31 0.03 -5.95
C TRP A 57 1.48 0.80 -5.32
N HIS A 58 2.58 0.10 -5.03
CA HIS A 58 3.81 0.71 -4.52
C HIS A 58 4.34 1.76 -5.49
N GLU A 59 4.51 1.42 -6.76
CA GLU A 59 4.98 2.31 -7.82
C GLU A 59 4.15 3.60 -7.84
N LYS A 60 2.82 3.49 -7.88
CA LYS A 60 1.93 4.65 -8.00
C LYS A 60 1.91 5.54 -6.77
N ILE A 61 2.06 4.97 -5.56
CA ILE A 61 2.15 5.78 -4.34
C ILE A 61 3.48 6.54 -4.30
N VAL A 62 4.58 5.89 -4.68
CA VAL A 62 5.91 6.52 -4.72
C VAL A 62 5.98 7.58 -5.81
N GLU A 63 5.35 7.36 -6.96
CA GLU A 63 5.22 8.37 -8.02
C GLU A 63 4.50 9.63 -7.51
N HIS A 64 3.46 9.48 -6.67
CA HIS A 64 2.70 10.60 -6.13
C HIS A 64 3.37 11.32 -4.95
N THR A 65 3.99 10.56 -4.04
CA THR A 65 4.46 11.07 -2.72
C THR A 65 5.98 11.16 -2.60
N GLY A 66 6.71 10.65 -3.59
CA GLY A 66 8.16 10.50 -3.54
C GLY A 66 8.62 9.46 -2.53
N LEU A 67 9.92 9.49 -2.22
CA LEU A 67 10.56 8.51 -1.34
C LEU A 67 10.23 8.71 0.16
N GLY A 68 9.66 9.85 0.54
CA GLY A 68 9.38 10.18 1.94
C GLY A 68 8.45 9.17 2.62
N THR A 69 7.46 8.66 1.90
CA THR A 69 6.53 7.63 2.38
C THR A 69 7.25 6.35 2.75
N ILE A 70 8.22 5.92 1.94
CA ILE A 70 9.03 4.73 2.23
C ILE A 70 9.87 4.96 3.49
N ILE A 71 10.57 6.09 3.59
CA ILE A 71 11.44 6.39 4.73
C ILE A 71 10.65 6.43 6.03
N ARG A 72 9.47 7.06 6.03
CA ARG A 72 8.59 7.11 7.22
C ARG A 72 8.14 5.72 7.63
N VAL A 73 7.77 4.86 6.67
CA VAL A 73 7.42 3.46 6.97
C VAL A 73 8.59 2.66 7.54
N LEU A 74 9.79 2.80 6.97
CA LEU A 74 10.99 2.09 7.47
C LEU A 74 11.46 2.59 8.84
N THR A 75 11.16 3.85 9.19
CA THR A 75 11.56 4.47 10.46
C THR A 75 10.49 4.31 11.55
N ASP A 76 9.29 3.85 11.19
CA ASP A 76 8.20 3.73 12.15
C ASP A 76 8.42 2.56 13.10
N LYS A 77 8.52 2.88 14.40
CA LYS A 77 8.70 1.89 15.49
C LYS A 77 7.39 1.22 15.88
N HIS A 78 6.25 1.77 15.47
CA HIS A 78 4.93 1.21 15.68
C HIS A 78 4.35 0.79 14.32
N SER A 79 4.71 -0.41 13.87
CA SER A 79 4.10 -1.03 12.69
C SER A 79 2.62 -1.35 12.95
N VAL A 80 1.81 -1.34 11.88
CA VAL A 80 0.35 -1.55 11.93
C VAL A 80 -0.03 -2.92 12.48
#